data_AF-A0A453AJY9-F1
#
_entry.id   AF-A0A453AJY9-F1
#
_cell.length_a   1.000
_cell.length_b   1.000
_cell.length_c   1.000
_cell.angle_alpha   90.00
_cell.angle_beta   90.00
_cell.angle_gamma   90.00
#
_symmetry.space_group_name_H-M   'P 1'
#
loop_
_entity.id
_entity.type
_entity.pdbx_description
1 polymer ?
#
loop_
_entity_poly.entity_id
_entity_poly.type
_entity_poly.pdbx_seq_one_letter_code
_entity_poly.pdbx_strand_id
1 'polypeptide(L)' 'TGTDLANQVGVGHYHHIFYEGCLTNFAIGDDGEEEGSLLYPKVQYTRMEEYMERYA' A
#
# COMPACT_ATOMS: atom_id res chain seq x y z
N THR A 1 -11.51 -23.22 17.91
CA THR A 1 -10.33 -22.42 18.27
C THR A 1 -10.42 -21.14 17.47
N GLY A 2 -10.48 -19.98 18.13
CA GLY A 2 -10.43 -18.70 17.42
C GLY A 2 -9.15 -18.65 16.61
N THR A 3 -9.22 -18.13 15.38
CA THR A 3 -8.06 -17.93 14.53
C THR A 3 -6.96 -17.22 15.31
N ASP A 4 -5.71 -17.66 15.16
CA ASP A 4 -4.56 -17.01 15.78
C ASP A 4 -4.58 -15.49 15.55
N LEU A 5 -4.10 -14.71 16.52
CA LEU A 5 -4.17 -13.24 16.47
C LEU A 5 -3.55 -12.68 15.20
N ALA A 6 -2.45 -13.26 14.71
CA ALA A 6 -1.81 -12.83 13.46
C ALA A 6 -2.73 -13.03 12.25
N ASN A 7 -3.52 -14.11 12.24
CA ASN A 7 -4.49 -14.36 11.17
C ASN A 7 -5.65 -13.36 11.21
N GLN A 8 -6.16 -13.02 12.40
CA GLN A 8 -7.22 -12.01 12.53
C GLN A 8 -6.74 -10.65 12.03
N VAL A 9 -5.53 -10.24 12.44
CA VAL A 9 -4.89 -9.00 11.99
C VAL A 9 -4.68 -9.03 10.48
N GLY A 10 -4.14 -10.12 9.93
CA GLY A 10 -3.89 -10.27 8.50
C GLY A 10 -5.15 -10.13 7.64
N VAL A 11 -6.22 -10.84 8.00
CA VAL A 11 -7.50 -10.75 7.28
C VAL A 11 -8.09 -9.34 7.39
N GLY A 12 -8.02 -8.70 8.55
CA GLY A 12 -8.45 -7.31 8.73
C GLY A 12 -7.68 -6.34 7.84
N HIS A 13 -6.35 -6.48 7.74
CA HIS A 13 -5.53 -5.63 6.86
C HIS A 13 -5.87 -5.85 5.39
N TYR A 14 -6.07 -7.10 4.95
CA TYR A 14 -6.46 -7.38 3.57
C TYR A 14 -7.83 -6.79 3.22
N HIS A 15 -8.81 -6.86 4.12
CA HIS A 15 -10.11 -6.22 3.91
C HIS A 15 -9.97 -4.70 3.79
N HIS A 16 -9.25 -4.07 4.72
CA HIS A 16 -9.07 -2.62 4.75
C HIS A 16 -8.35 -2.12 3.49
N ILE A 17 -7.34 -2.85 3.00
CA ILE A 17 -6.58 -2.50 1.79
C ILE A 17 -7.40 -2.77 0.51
N PHE A 18 -7.93 -3.98 0.33
CA PHE A 18 -8.50 -4.41 -0.95
C PHE A 18 -10.00 -4.15 -1.11
N TYR A 19 -10.76 -4.08 -0.02
CA TYR A 19 -12.21 -3.83 -0.06
C TYR A 19 -12.53 -2.37 0.21
N GLU A 20 -12.00 -1.82 1.31
CA GLU A 20 -12.24 -0.42 1.68
C GLU A 20 -11.33 0.56 0.92
N GLY A 21 -10.24 0.07 0.33
CA GLY A 21 -9.33 0.87 -0.50
C GLY A 21 -8.52 1.89 0.30
N CYS A 22 -8.20 1.60 1.57
CA CYS A 22 -7.68 2.60 2.52
C CYS A 22 -6.35 3.26 2.13
N LEU A 23 -5.65 2.73 1.13
CA LEU A 23 -4.42 3.34 0.62
C LEU A 23 -4.67 4.48 -0.38
N THR A 24 -5.85 4.54 -1.00
CA THR A 24 -6.14 5.51 -2.10
C THR A 24 -7.58 6.03 -2.08
N ASN A 25 -8.33 5.86 -0.97
CA ASN A 25 -9.72 6.30 -0.85
C ASN A 25 -9.87 7.75 -0.33
N PHE A 26 -8.77 8.51 -0.28
CA PHE A 26 -8.71 9.91 0.14
C PHE A 26 -7.83 10.72 -0.83
N ALA A 27 -7.90 12.05 -0.76
CA ALA A 27 -7.08 12.95 -1.55
C ALA A 27 -5.83 13.38 -0.76
N ILE A 28 -4.65 13.28 -1.38
CA ILE A 28 -3.40 13.74 -0.80
C ILE A 28 -3.37 15.28 -0.84
N GLY A 29 -3.02 15.91 0.28
CA GLY A 29 -2.81 17.36 0.39
C GLY A 29 -3.82 18.08 1.29
N ASP A 30 -4.91 17.43 1.69
CA ASP A 30 -5.93 18.05 2.56
C ASP A 30 -5.39 18.39 3.97
N ASP A 31 -4.38 17.65 4.44
CA ASP A 31 -3.74 17.83 5.77
C ASP A 31 -2.21 18.11 5.69
N GLY A 32 -1.74 18.71 4.60
CA GLY A 32 -0.31 18.98 4.39
C GLY A 32 0.52 17.72 4.10
N GLU A 33 -0.16 16.66 3.65
CA GLU A 33 0.46 15.44 3.14
C GLU A 33 1.10 15.70 1.77
N GLU A 34 2.27 15.10 1.53
CA GLU A 34 3.05 15.28 0.31
C GLU A 34 3.41 13.91 -0.29
N GLU A 35 3.34 13.80 -1.61
CA GLU A 35 3.71 12.57 -2.31
C GLU A 35 5.23 12.49 -2.47
N GLY A 36 5.84 11.42 -1.95
CA GLY A 36 7.30 11.23 -2.00
C GLY A 36 7.90 11.25 -3.41
N SER A 37 7.14 10.82 -4.43
CA SER A 37 7.58 10.83 -5.83
C SER A 37 7.73 12.26 -6.39
N LEU A 38 6.90 13.19 -5.92
CA LEU A 38 6.93 14.60 -6.31
C LEU A 38 8.08 15.36 -5.62
N LEU A 39 8.37 15.02 -4.37
CA LEU A 39 9.47 15.62 -3.61
C LEU A 39 10.85 15.18 -4.10
N TYR A 40 10.98 13.94 -4.58
CA TYR A 40 12.26 13.34 -4.96
C TYR A 40 12.23 12.78 -6.39
N PRO A 41 12.00 13.60 -7.43
CA PRO A 41 11.76 13.13 -8.81
C PRO A 41 12.96 12.44 -9.46
N LYS A 42 14.16 12.57 -8.87
CA LYS A 42 15.38 11.91 -9.35
C LYS A 42 15.48 10.46 -8.87
N VAL A 43 14.77 10.10 -7.81
CA VAL A 43 14.75 8.73 -7.29
C VAL A 43 13.84 7.91 -8.19
N GLN A 44 14.41 6.92 -8.87
CA GLN A 44 13.64 5.98 -9.67
C GLN A 44 13.06 4.90 -8.75
N TYR A 45 11.74 4.79 -8.68
CA TYR A 45 11.08 3.69 -8.01
C TYR A 45 11.03 2.46 -8.92
N THR A 46 11.19 1.27 -8.34
CA THR A 46 11.01 0.01 -9.06
C THR A 46 9.53 -0.16 -9.40
N ARG A 47 9.23 -0.33 -10.70
CA ARG A 47 7.84 -0.55 -11.15
C ARG A 47 7.40 -1.97 -10.79
N MET A 48 6.09 -2.18 -10.64
CA MET A 48 5.55 -3.50 -10.33
C MET A 48 5.91 -4.56 -11.38
N GLU A 49 5.94 -4.19 -12.66
CA GLU A 49 6.38 -5.08 -13.76
C GLU A 49 7.83 -5.56 -13.52
N GLU A 50 8.77 -4.62 -13.38
CA GLU A 50 10.18 -4.89 -13.07
C GLU A 50 10.34 -5.69 -11.76
N TYR A 51 9.52 -5.40 -10.74
CA TYR A 51 9.54 -6.13 -9.47
C TYR A 51 9.21 -7.62 -9.69
N MET A 52 8.19 -7.90 -10.50
CA MET A 52 7.61 -9.23 -10.71
C MET A 52 8.46 -10.13 -11.61
N GLU A 53 9.33 -9.57 -12.45
CA GLU A 53 10.31 -10.33 -13.25
C GLU A 53 11.18 -11.27 -12.39
N ARG A 54 11.39 -10.95 -11.11
CA ARG A 54 12.18 -11.78 -10.18
C ARG A 54 11.49 -13.06 -9.74
N TYR A 55 10.18 -13.17 -9.93
CA TYR A 55 9.36 -14.30 -9.48
C TYR A 55 8.68 -15.04 -10.65
N ALA A 56 8.94 -14.60 -11.89
CA ALA A 56 8.44 -15.19 -13.12
C ALA A 56 9.26 -16.40 -13.58
#